data_AF-A0A0F9GM28-F1
#
_entry.id   AF-A0A0F9GM28-F1
#
_cell.length_a   1.000
_cell.length_b   1.000
_cell.length_c   1.000
_cell.angle_alpha   90.00
_cell.angle_beta   90.00
_cell.angle_gamma   90.00
#
_symmetry.space_group_name_H-M   'P 1'
#
loop_
_entity.id
_entity.type
_entity.pdbx_description
1 polymer ?
#
loop_
_entity_poly.entity_id
_entity_poly.type
_entity_poly.pdbx_seq_one_letter_code
_entity_poly.pdbx_strand_id
1 'polypeptide(L)'
;MIYQEYLPFEFLLQQMDKKEINLPFPLEYTIENIEKIKKKIPKSYDTIARILALSRPVVELVLFKMDHHEPQRAVNSRGRPGICTKTLILIHLLSQTMISDSYRQTERILNAHPTWLKALKLKKAPSHTTMSKFRKTMGIEFFDTYFHQLTELLFAFGLIKEGDDVIIDSAPIEASQNFARSNSGIKINEAKLQEFFSTVDFTPAVNLIAPACNHGRKRKYSNEVILKFIAFEKLCGFLSRNQALTYLKKHPGAAKIVGFSSGDIPSTSSINNYLQRMPPIPWLMRVMVDSITEFFESQADYDDHDPLSFFFRSF
;
A
#
# COMPACT_ATOMS: atom_id res chain seq x y z
N MET A 1 -22.17 -4.49 -32.80
CA MET A 1 -21.31 -4.05 -33.93
C MET A 1 -20.96 -2.61 -33.64
N ILE A 2 -19.74 -2.26 -33.25
CA ILE A 2 -18.52 -2.33 -34.07
C ILE A 2 -17.39 -2.94 -33.25
N TYR A 3 -16.80 -4.04 -33.74
CA TYR A 3 -15.48 -4.47 -33.31
C TYR A 3 -14.49 -3.44 -33.85
N GLN A 4 -13.92 -2.60 -33.00
CA GLN A 4 -12.69 -1.90 -33.36
C GLN A 4 -11.56 -2.93 -33.24
N GLU A 5 -11.03 -3.33 -34.39
CA GLU A 5 -9.85 -4.19 -34.46
C GLU A 5 -8.67 -3.48 -33.77
N TYR A 6 -8.15 -4.17 -32.75
CA TYR A 6 -7.08 -3.74 -31.87
C TYR A 6 -5.74 -3.69 -32.60
N LEU A 7 -4.94 -2.67 -32.31
CA LEU A 7 -3.59 -2.54 -32.84
C LEU A 7 -2.59 -2.60 -31.69
N PRO A 8 -1.72 -3.64 -31.63
CA PRO A 8 -0.63 -3.72 -30.65
C PRO A 8 0.21 -2.43 -30.62
N PHE A 9 0.84 -2.08 -29.48
CA PHE A 9 1.72 -0.91 -29.38
C PHE A 9 2.79 -0.85 -30.49
N GLU A 10 3.36 -2.01 -30.85
CA GLU A 10 4.30 -2.14 -31.97
C GLU A 10 3.65 -1.92 -33.34
N PHE A 11 2.36 -2.24 -33.48
CA PHE A 11 1.57 -1.98 -34.67
C PHE A 11 1.20 -0.50 -34.78
N LEU A 12 0.80 0.16 -33.69
CA LEU A 12 0.56 1.60 -33.65
C LEU A 12 1.83 2.37 -34.03
N LEU A 13 2.99 1.95 -33.52
CA LEU A 13 4.29 2.49 -33.92
C LEU A 13 4.60 2.27 -35.40
N GLN A 14 4.37 1.07 -35.93
CA GLN A 14 4.57 0.77 -37.36
C GLN A 14 3.61 1.56 -38.27
N GLN A 15 2.38 1.84 -37.81
CA GLN A 15 1.41 2.62 -38.59
C GLN A 15 1.61 4.13 -38.49
N MET A 16 2.16 4.64 -37.39
CA MET A 16 2.64 6.03 -37.31
C MET A 16 3.81 6.27 -38.28
N ASP A 17 4.79 5.35 -38.34
CA ASP A 17 5.89 5.42 -39.31
C ASP A 17 5.39 5.35 -40.77
N LYS A 18 4.21 4.76 -41.00
CA LYS A 18 3.51 4.71 -42.30
C LYS A 18 2.49 5.84 -42.52
N LYS A 19 2.31 6.77 -41.58
CA LYS A 19 1.30 7.86 -41.58
C LYS A 19 -0.17 7.39 -41.69
N GLU A 20 -0.50 6.19 -41.25
CA GLU A 20 -1.85 5.61 -41.39
C GLU A 20 -2.79 5.95 -40.19
N ILE A 21 -2.25 6.40 -39.05
CA ILE A 21 -3.05 6.79 -37.86
C ILE A 21 -2.60 8.17 -37.37
N ASN A 22 -3.54 9.13 -37.31
CA ASN A 22 -3.33 10.41 -36.63
C ASN A 22 -3.79 10.30 -35.17
N LEU A 23 -2.85 10.14 -34.23
CA LEU A 23 -3.17 10.25 -32.81
C LEU A 23 -3.45 11.71 -32.45
N PRO A 24 -4.46 12.01 -31.62
CA PRO A 24 -4.76 13.39 -31.27
C PRO A 24 -3.61 14.00 -30.47
N PHE A 25 -3.30 15.27 -30.72
CA PHE A 25 -2.44 16.05 -29.83
C PHE A 25 -3.06 16.06 -28.42
N PRO A 26 -2.29 15.83 -27.35
CA PRO A 26 -0.82 15.77 -27.26
C PRO A 26 -0.18 14.35 -27.24
N LEU A 27 -0.91 13.29 -27.61
CA LEU A 27 -0.40 11.90 -27.59
C LEU A 27 0.71 11.67 -28.62
N GLU A 28 0.49 12.09 -29.86
CA GLU A 28 1.47 11.97 -30.95
C GLU A 28 2.82 12.60 -30.58
N TYR A 29 2.77 13.84 -30.08
CA TYR A 29 3.95 14.57 -29.61
C TYR A 29 4.68 13.85 -28.46
N THR A 30 3.93 13.17 -27.60
CA THR A 30 4.50 12.41 -26.48
C THR A 30 5.26 11.18 -26.96
N ILE A 31 4.69 10.44 -27.93
CA ILE A 31 5.35 9.29 -28.54
C ILE A 31 6.62 9.70 -29.29
N GLU A 32 6.56 10.77 -30.09
CA GLU A 32 7.75 11.28 -30.77
C GLU A 32 8.87 11.64 -29.79
N ASN A 33 8.52 12.24 -28.66
CA ASN A 33 9.50 12.58 -27.62
C ASN A 33 10.10 11.34 -26.97
N ILE A 34 9.31 10.29 -26.72
CA ILE A 34 9.80 9.01 -26.22
C ILE A 34 10.79 8.39 -27.21
N GLU A 35 10.48 8.37 -28.51
CA GLU A 35 11.37 7.83 -29.55
C GLU A 35 12.66 8.66 -29.72
N LYS A 36 12.55 9.99 -29.65
CA LYS A 36 13.71 10.90 -29.63
C LYS A 36 14.61 10.64 -28.41
N ILE A 37 14.03 10.36 -27.24
CA ILE A 37 14.78 10.02 -26.02
C ILE A 37 15.43 8.64 -26.19
N LYS A 38 14.69 7.63 -26.64
CA LYS A 38 15.16 6.24 -26.84
C LYS A 38 16.42 6.19 -27.72
N LYS A 39 16.46 6.96 -28.81
CA LYS A 39 17.63 7.09 -29.69
C LYS A 39 18.86 7.74 -29.02
N LYS A 40 18.64 8.52 -27.95
CA LYS A 40 19.68 9.29 -27.23
C LYS A 40 20.04 8.70 -25.86
N ILE A 41 19.40 7.59 -25.44
CA ILE A 41 19.69 6.94 -24.16
C ILE A 41 21.13 6.39 -24.17
N PRO A 42 21.96 6.71 -23.17
CA PRO A 42 23.29 6.13 -23.07
C PRO A 42 23.25 4.61 -22.93
N LYS A 43 24.16 3.91 -23.62
CA LYS A 43 24.29 2.44 -23.51
C LYS A 43 24.54 1.96 -22.07
N SER A 44 25.18 2.80 -21.25
CA SER A 44 25.47 2.54 -19.84
C SER A 44 24.25 2.61 -18.92
N TYR A 45 23.06 2.99 -19.41
CA TYR A 45 21.85 2.99 -18.62
C TYR A 45 21.34 1.55 -18.47
N ASP A 46 21.25 1.11 -17.22
CA ASP A 46 20.51 -0.09 -16.83
C ASP A 46 18.99 0.09 -17.04
N THR A 47 18.23 -0.99 -16.84
CA THR A 47 16.78 -1.02 -17.06
C THR A 47 16.04 0.07 -16.30
N ILE A 48 16.42 0.34 -15.04
CA ILE A 48 15.74 1.34 -14.20
C ILE A 48 16.06 2.75 -14.71
N ALA A 49 17.31 3.05 -15.02
CA ALA A 49 17.70 4.34 -15.60
C ALA A 49 16.99 4.61 -16.94
N ARG A 50 16.77 3.58 -17.75
CA ARG A 50 16.01 3.66 -19.01
C ARG A 50 14.54 3.96 -18.75
N ILE A 51 13.91 3.25 -17.83
CA ILE A 51 12.52 3.48 -17.42
C ILE A 51 12.36 4.94 -16.95
N LEU A 52 13.19 5.40 -16.02
CA LEU A 52 13.12 6.77 -15.50
C LEU A 52 13.27 7.84 -16.59
N ALA A 53 14.09 7.59 -17.61
CA ALA A 53 14.26 8.50 -18.75
C ALA A 53 13.04 8.50 -19.68
N LEU A 54 12.49 7.31 -19.99
CA LEU A 54 11.38 7.13 -20.92
C LEU A 54 10.01 7.47 -20.31
N SER A 55 9.84 7.36 -18.99
CA SER A 55 8.61 7.73 -18.28
C SER A 55 8.43 9.25 -18.17
N ARG A 56 9.50 10.04 -18.39
CA ARG A 56 9.45 11.50 -18.17
C ARG A 56 8.43 12.23 -19.07
N PRO A 57 8.33 11.96 -20.39
CA PRO A 57 7.29 12.54 -21.24
C PRO A 57 5.87 12.11 -20.83
N VAL A 58 5.72 10.88 -20.31
CA VAL A 58 4.42 10.39 -19.83
C VAL A 58 3.98 11.16 -18.59
N VAL A 59 4.87 11.35 -17.61
CA VAL A 59 4.58 12.17 -16.42
C VAL A 59 4.22 13.61 -16.81
N GLU A 60 4.93 14.16 -17.80
CA GLU A 60 4.66 15.50 -18.31
C GLU A 60 3.28 15.61 -18.97
N LEU A 61 2.88 14.60 -19.75
CA LEU A 61 1.57 14.52 -20.35
C LEU A 61 0.45 14.41 -19.30
N VAL A 62 0.63 13.59 -18.27
CA VAL A 62 -0.35 13.46 -17.17
C VAL A 62 -0.51 14.82 -16.47
N LEU A 63 0.58 15.47 -16.10
CA LEU A 63 0.52 16.79 -15.46
C LEU A 63 -0.13 17.85 -16.35
N PHE A 64 0.09 17.77 -17.67
CA PHE A 64 -0.58 18.64 -18.64
C PHE A 64 -2.10 18.41 -18.65
N LYS A 65 -2.57 17.16 -18.66
CA LYS A 65 -4.01 16.83 -18.59
C LYS A 65 -4.66 17.26 -17.28
N MET A 66 -3.88 17.39 -16.20
CA MET A 66 -4.33 17.89 -14.91
C MET A 66 -4.31 19.42 -14.80
N ASP A 67 -3.96 20.15 -15.87
CA ASP A 67 -3.67 21.59 -15.85
C ASP A 67 -2.68 21.99 -14.74
N HIS A 68 -1.75 21.08 -14.42
CA HIS A 68 -0.78 21.31 -13.35
C HIS A 68 0.37 22.18 -13.85
N HIS A 69 0.49 23.36 -13.25
CA HIS A 69 1.58 24.28 -13.50
C HIS A 69 2.56 24.31 -12.32
N GLU A 70 3.86 24.24 -12.64
CA GLU A 70 4.91 24.41 -11.63
C GLU A 70 4.80 25.81 -11.01
N PRO A 71 4.95 25.94 -9.67
CA PRO A 71 4.93 27.24 -9.03
C PRO A 71 5.99 28.16 -9.63
N GLN A 72 5.58 29.32 -10.14
CA GLN A 72 6.52 30.30 -10.63
C GLN A 72 7.39 30.80 -9.47
N ARG A 73 8.69 30.64 -9.63
CA ARG A 73 9.65 31.13 -8.66
C ARG A 73 9.74 32.65 -8.78
N ALA A 74 9.56 33.37 -7.67
CA ALA A 74 9.73 34.82 -7.65
C ALA A 74 11.14 35.20 -8.14
N VAL A 75 11.20 36.19 -9.03
CA VAL A 75 12.41 36.65 -9.75
C VAL A 75 13.60 36.90 -8.80
N ASN A 76 13.32 37.34 -7.57
CA ASN A 76 14.32 37.74 -6.58
C ASN A 76 14.56 36.69 -5.47
N SER A 77 14.01 35.48 -5.59
CA SER A 77 14.11 34.48 -4.52
C SER A 77 15.54 33.93 -4.41
N ARG A 78 16.17 34.13 -3.25
CA ARG A 78 17.50 33.58 -2.94
C ARG A 78 17.37 32.11 -2.52
N GLY A 79 18.20 31.22 -3.07
CA GLY A 79 18.21 29.79 -2.73
C GLY A 79 18.44 28.86 -3.93
N ARG A 80 18.65 27.56 -3.66
CA ARG A 80 18.71 26.55 -4.74
C ARG A 80 17.32 26.39 -5.38
N PRO A 81 17.23 26.28 -6.71
CA PRO A 81 15.97 25.95 -7.37
C PRO A 81 15.34 24.71 -6.75
N GLY A 82 14.02 24.74 -6.56
CA GLY A 82 13.26 23.56 -6.19
C GLY A 82 13.45 22.45 -7.23
N ILE A 83 13.32 21.21 -6.79
CA ILE A 83 13.30 20.06 -7.70
C ILE A 83 11.94 20.07 -8.39
N CYS A 84 11.92 19.89 -9.71
CA CYS A 84 10.67 19.90 -10.46
C CYS A 84 9.76 18.73 -10.06
N THR A 85 8.46 19.00 -10.05
CA THR A 85 7.36 18.08 -9.73
C THR A 85 7.44 16.82 -10.57
N LYS A 86 7.73 16.91 -11.87
CA LYS A 86 7.94 15.73 -12.75
C LYS A 86 9.00 14.77 -12.19
N THR A 87 10.13 15.31 -11.75
CA THR A 87 11.22 14.51 -11.17
C THR A 87 10.82 13.94 -9.81
N LEU A 88 10.09 14.71 -8.99
CA LEU A 88 9.59 14.24 -7.69
C LEU A 88 8.54 13.13 -7.86
N ILE A 89 7.67 13.20 -8.87
CA ILE A 89 6.72 12.13 -9.19
C ILE A 89 7.45 10.85 -9.60
N LEU A 90 8.44 10.93 -10.49
CA LEU A 90 9.22 9.74 -10.87
C LEU A 90 9.91 9.07 -9.68
N ILE A 91 10.41 9.87 -8.73
CA ILE A 91 11.02 9.35 -7.49
C ILE A 91 9.95 8.79 -6.56
N HIS A 92 8.77 9.40 -6.50
CA HIS A 92 7.64 8.89 -5.75
C HIS A 92 7.21 7.53 -6.30
N LEU A 93 7.00 7.39 -7.61
CA LEU A 93 6.65 6.12 -8.26
C LEU A 93 7.73 5.06 -8.00
N LEU A 94 9.01 5.40 -8.15
CA LEU A 94 10.11 4.49 -7.83
C LEU A 94 10.06 4.01 -6.36
N SER A 95 9.71 4.89 -5.42
CA SER A 95 9.56 4.55 -4.00
C SER A 95 8.35 3.66 -3.68
N GLN A 96 7.44 3.46 -4.64
CA GLN A 96 6.30 2.55 -4.51
C GLN A 96 6.56 1.19 -5.20
N THR A 97 7.73 1.01 -5.82
CA THR A 97 8.12 -0.28 -6.41
C THR A 97 8.84 -1.16 -5.37
N MET A 98 8.90 -2.47 -5.62
CA MET A 98 9.63 -3.48 -4.81
C MET A 98 11.15 -3.19 -4.65
N ILE A 99 11.66 -2.16 -5.31
CA ILE A 99 13.07 -1.72 -5.22
C ILE A 99 13.31 -0.92 -3.92
N SER A 100 12.27 -0.33 -3.33
CA SER A 100 12.41 0.57 -2.19
C SER A 100 11.17 0.59 -1.29
N ASP A 101 11.33 0.25 -0.01
CA ASP A 101 10.22 0.23 0.95
C ASP A 101 9.98 1.59 1.64
N SER A 102 10.83 2.58 1.41
CA SER A 102 10.69 3.93 2.00
C SER A 102 11.48 5.01 1.28
N TYR A 103 11.08 6.27 1.43
CA TYR A 103 11.85 7.41 0.89
C TYR A 103 13.30 7.49 1.40
N ARG A 104 13.60 6.97 2.60
CA ARG A 104 14.98 6.90 3.11
C ARG A 104 15.82 5.91 2.33
N GLN A 105 15.23 4.77 1.98
CA GLN A 105 15.87 3.77 1.14
C GLN A 105 16.00 4.28 -0.29
N THR A 106 14.95 4.91 -0.84
CA THR A 106 14.99 5.56 -2.17
C THR A 106 16.13 6.58 -2.25
N GLU A 107 16.30 7.43 -1.23
CA GLU A 107 17.39 8.40 -1.15
C GLU A 107 18.78 7.72 -1.21
N ARG A 108 18.98 6.64 -0.44
CA ARG A 108 20.24 5.89 -0.43
C ARG A 108 20.52 5.21 -1.77
N ILE A 109 19.53 4.51 -2.31
CA ILE A 109 19.62 3.80 -3.59
C ILE A 109 19.95 4.80 -4.71
N LEU A 110 19.19 5.89 -4.82
CA LEU A 110 19.46 6.90 -5.85
C LEU A 110 20.88 7.46 -5.76
N ASN A 111 21.38 7.74 -4.56
CA ASN A 111 22.75 8.23 -4.39
C ASN A 111 23.82 7.16 -4.71
N ALA A 112 23.49 5.87 -4.61
CA ALA A 112 24.36 4.76 -5.00
C ALA A 112 24.36 4.48 -6.52
N HIS A 113 23.39 5.02 -7.28
CA HIS A 113 23.26 4.79 -8.72
C HIS A 113 23.37 6.11 -9.53
N PRO A 114 24.59 6.53 -9.92
CA PRO A 114 24.81 7.77 -10.68
C PRO A 114 24.05 7.84 -12.02
N THR A 115 23.83 6.70 -12.67
CA THR A 115 23.04 6.59 -13.92
C THR A 115 21.58 6.96 -13.71
N TRP A 116 20.99 6.61 -12.55
CA TRP A 116 19.61 6.92 -12.21
C TRP A 116 19.44 8.41 -11.89
N LEU A 117 20.40 8.98 -11.14
CA LEU A 117 20.45 10.42 -10.91
C LEU A 117 20.56 11.19 -12.23
N LYS A 118 21.41 10.72 -13.15
CA LYS A 118 21.54 11.31 -14.49
C LYS A 118 20.24 11.21 -15.28
N ALA A 119 19.53 10.07 -15.24
CA ALA A 119 18.21 9.91 -15.87
C ALA A 119 17.16 10.88 -15.30
N LEU A 120 17.18 11.11 -13.98
CA LEU A 120 16.30 12.05 -13.28
C LEU A 120 16.69 13.53 -13.46
N LYS A 121 17.83 13.80 -14.11
CA LYS A 121 18.47 15.13 -14.24
C LYS A 121 18.87 15.73 -12.88
N LEU A 122 19.38 14.90 -11.99
CA LEU A 122 19.82 15.29 -10.64
C LEU A 122 21.32 15.06 -10.45
N LYS A 123 21.93 15.90 -9.61
CA LYS A 123 23.30 15.67 -9.10
C LYS A 123 23.32 14.87 -7.80
N LYS A 124 22.23 14.93 -7.03
CA LYS A 124 22.04 14.27 -5.74
C LYS A 124 20.56 13.97 -5.55
N ALA A 125 20.24 12.87 -4.88
CA ALA A 125 18.86 12.53 -4.56
C ALA A 125 18.21 13.58 -3.63
N PRO A 126 16.90 13.85 -3.75
CA PRO A 126 16.16 14.58 -2.73
C PRO A 126 16.23 13.82 -1.40
N SER A 127 16.23 14.56 -0.29
CA SER A 127 16.14 13.93 1.01
C SER A 127 14.77 13.30 1.24
N HIS A 128 14.69 12.27 2.08
CA HIS A 128 13.40 11.70 2.49
C HIS A 128 12.42 12.73 3.05
N THR A 129 12.93 13.78 3.73
CA THR A 129 12.11 14.90 4.21
C THR A 129 11.55 15.72 3.06
N THR A 130 12.32 15.92 1.98
CA THR A 130 11.85 16.60 0.76
C THR A 130 10.73 15.81 0.10
N MET A 131 10.89 14.48 -0.02
CA MET A 131 9.86 13.60 -0.58
C MET A 131 8.62 13.52 0.31
N SER A 132 8.78 13.49 1.63
CA SER A 132 7.65 13.52 2.58
C SER A 132 6.87 14.82 2.49
N LYS A 133 7.57 15.97 2.41
CA LYS A 133 6.93 17.28 2.21
C LYS A 133 6.20 17.32 0.87
N PHE A 134 6.83 16.90 -0.21
CA PHE A 134 6.20 16.81 -1.53
C PHE A 134 4.88 16.03 -1.48
N ARG A 135 4.89 14.81 -0.93
CA ARG A 135 3.67 13.98 -0.80
C ARG A 135 2.58 14.69 0.01
N LYS A 136 2.94 15.30 1.14
CA LYS A 136 1.98 16.01 2.01
C LYS A 136 1.41 17.26 1.35
N THR A 137 2.24 18.01 0.63
CA THR A 137 1.83 19.25 -0.04
C THR A 137 0.91 18.96 -1.23
N MET A 138 1.18 17.90 -2.00
CA MET A 138 0.30 17.51 -3.10
C MET A 138 -1.03 16.94 -2.61
N GLY A 139 -1.02 16.17 -1.51
CA GLY A 139 -2.25 15.62 -0.94
C GLY A 139 -2.79 14.42 -1.73
N ILE A 140 -3.85 13.81 -1.20
CA ILE A 140 -4.42 12.56 -1.75
C ILE A 140 -5.11 12.82 -3.09
N GLU A 141 -5.94 13.87 -3.17
CA GLU A 141 -6.72 14.23 -4.36
C GLU A 141 -5.85 14.44 -5.60
N PHE A 142 -4.66 15.04 -5.43
CA PHE A 142 -3.70 15.21 -6.52
C PHE A 142 -3.24 13.87 -7.08
N PHE A 143 -2.84 12.92 -6.21
CA PHE A 143 -2.34 11.62 -6.67
C PHE A 143 -3.46 10.76 -7.24
N ASP A 144 -4.66 10.85 -6.69
CA ASP A 144 -5.84 10.16 -7.22
C ASP A 144 -6.15 10.62 -8.64
N THR A 145 -6.23 11.94 -8.85
CA THR A 145 -6.41 12.55 -10.17
C THR A 145 -5.26 12.17 -11.12
N TYR A 146 -4.02 12.17 -10.62
CA TYR A 146 -2.85 11.78 -11.40
C TYR A 146 -2.93 10.33 -11.90
N PHE A 147 -3.28 9.39 -11.02
CA PHE A 147 -3.41 7.98 -11.41
C PHE A 147 -4.62 7.72 -12.30
N HIS A 148 -5.72 8.45 -12.11
CA HIS A 148 -6.86 8.41 -13.02
C HIS A 148 -6.45 8.85 -14.43
N GLN A 149 -5.79 10.00 -14.56
CA GLN A 149 -5.30 10.51 -15.85
C GLN A 149 -4.24 9.60 -16.49
N LEU A 150 -3.36 8.99 -15.69
CA LEU A 150 -2.42 7.99 -16.19
C LEU A 150 -3.16 6.76 -16.72
N THR A 151 -4.20 6.31 -16.03
CA THR A 151 -5.02 5.16 -16.44
C THR A 151 -5.74 5.46 -17.77
N GLU A 152 -6.39 6.61 -17.90
CA GLU A 152 -6.98 7.06 -19.16
C GLU A 152 -5.97 7.08 -20.31
N LEU A 153 -4.72 7.49 -20.05
CA LEU A 153 -3.66 7.46 -21.05
C LEU A 153 -3.26 6.04 -21.43
N LEU A 154 -3.17 5.12 -20.46
CA LEU A 154 -2.91 3.71 -20.75
C LEU A 154 -4.02 3.11 -21.63
N PHE A 155 -5.28 3.46 -21.38
CA PHE A 155 -6.41 3.12 -22.26
C PHE A 155 -6.23 3.69 -23.66
N ALA A 156 -5.90 4.99 -23.76
CA ALA A 156 -5.70 5.67 -25.05
C ALA A 156 -4.51 5.11 -25.85
N PHE A 157 -3.48 4.60 -25.16
CA PHE A 157 -2.35 3.90 -25.79
C PHE A 157 -2.66 2.44 -26.14
N GLY A 158 -3.86 1.93 -25.83
CA GLY A 158 -4.24 0.54 -26.04
C GLY A 158 -3.47 -0.45 -25.16
N LEU A 159 -2.90 0.02 -24.04
CA LEU A 159 -2.11 -0.80 -23.12
C LEU A 159 -2.98 -1.53 -22.09
N ILE A 160 -4.21 -1.04 -21.87
CA ILE A 160 -5.23 -1.65 -21.01
C ILE A 160 -6.60 -1.56 -21.71
N LYS A 161 -7.47 -2.56 -21.54
CA LYS A 161 -8.80 -2.65 -22.18
C LYS A 161 -9.94 -2.47 -21.21
N GLU A 162 -11.10 -2.09 -21.74
CA GLU A 162 -12.34 -1.95 -20.97
C GLU A 162 -12.79 -3.37 -20.55
N GLY A 163 -12.75 -3.64 -19.24
CA GLY A 163 -12.97 -4.98 -18.70
C GLY A 163 -11.71 -5.86 -18.60
N ASP A 164 -10.51 -5.35 -18.91
CA ASP A 164 -9.30 -5.98 -18.39
C ASP A 164 -9.28 -5.76 -16.87
N ASP A 165 -9.23 -6.85 -16.10
CA ASP A 165 -8.82 -6.81 -14.70
C ASP A 165 -7.33 -6.43 -14.66
N VAL A 166 -7.05 -5.15 -14.89
CA VAL A 166 -5.75 -4.58 -14.59
C VAL A 166 -5.64 -4.62 -13.08
N ILE A 167 -5.00 -5.67 -12.58
CA ILE A 167 -4.46 -5.68 -11.24
C ILE A 167 -3.37 -4.62 -11.25
N ILE A 168 -3.77 -3.37 -11.01
CA ILE A 168 -2.89 -2.37 -10.41
C ILE A 168 -2.54 -3.04 -9.10
N ASP A 169 -1.36 -3.66 -9.02
CA ASP A 169 -0.87 -4.33 -7.81
C ASP A 169 -0.90 -3.27 -6.71
N SER A 170 -2.02 -3.27 -6.00
CA SER A 170 -2.39 -2.30 -5.00
C SER A 170 -1.66 -2.66 -3.72
N ALA A 171 -0.91 -3.77 -3.62
CA ALA A 171 -0.16 -4.11 -2.43
C ALA A 171 0.68 -2.94 -1.87
N PRO A 172 1.33 -2.05 -2.67
CA PRO A 172 2.00 -0.84 -2.18
C PRO A 172 1.03 0.29 -1.80
N ILE A 173 -0.11 0.41 -2.48
CA ILE A 173 -1.19 1.37 -2.20
C ILE A 173 -1.95 0.95 -0.94
N GLU A 174 -2.33 -0.32 -0.80
CA GLU A 174 -2.86 -1.02 0.37
C GLU A 174 -1.86 -0.96 1.52
N ALA A 175 -0.57 -1.21 1.31
CA ALA A 175 0.44 -1.02 2.35
C ALA A 175 0.53 0.46 2.76
N SER A 176 0.46 1.40 1.82
CA SER A 176 0.47 2.86 2.06
C SER A 176 -0.84 3.39 2.66
N GLN A 177 -2.00 2.78 2.37
CA GLN A 177 -3.31 3.06 2.92
C GLN A 177 -3.41 2.45 4.32
N ASN A 178 -2.87 1.25 4.54
CA ASN A 178 -2.64 0.68 5.85
C ASN A 178 -1.68 1.53 6.68
N PHE A 179 -0.63 2.10 6.07
CA PHE A 179 0.28 3.05 6.71
C PHE A 179 -0.39 4.41 7.00
N ALA A 180 -1.21 4.92 6.09
CA ALA A 180 -1.95 6.18 6.25
C ALA A 180 -3.05 6.03 7.32
N ARG A 181 -3.81 4.92 7.30
CA ARG A 181 -4.79 4.54 8.32
C ARG A 181 -4.14 4.19 9.65
N SER A 182 -2.88 3.74 9.69
CA SER A 182 -2.12 3.58 10.95
C SER A 182 -1.83 4.91 11.66
N ASN A 183 -1.96 6.05 10.94
CA ASN A 183 -1.84 7.39 11.53
C ASN A 183 -3.19 7.97 12.01
N SER A 184 -4.33 7.46 11.53
CA SER A 184 -5.63 7.66 12.18
C SER A 184 -5.77 6.62 13.30
N GLY A 185 -6.18 7.02 14.51
CA GLY A 185 -6.42 6.03 15.57
C GLY A 185 -7.42 4.97 15.07
N ILE A 186 -7.03 3.68 15.10
CA ILE A 186 -7.94 2.57 14.82
C ILE A 186 -9.18 2.77 15.70
N LYS A 187 -10.39 2.67 15.15
CA LYS A 187 -11.63 2.67 15.94
C LYS A 187 -12.27 1.30 15.81
N ILE A 188 -12.36 0.59 16.93
CA ILE A 188 -12.97 -0.74 16.98
C ILE A 188 -14.38 -0.60 17.54
N ASN A 189 -15.35 -1.18 16.83
CA ASN A 189 -16.71 -1.36 17.28
C ASN A 189 -16.72 -2.43 18.38
N GLU A 190 -16.72 -1.97 19.63
CA GLU A 190 -16.72 -2.84 20.81
C GLU A 190 -17.97 -3.73 20.90
N ALA A 191 -19.12 -3.31 20.35
CA ALA A 191 -20.34 -4.10 20.37
C ALA A 191 -20.21 -5.35 19.48
N LYS A 192 -19.77 -5.19 18.23
CA LYS A 192 -19.49 -6.33 17.33
C LYS A 192 -18.39 -7.23 17.88
N LEU A 193 -17.37 -6.65 18.51
CA LEU A 193 -16.30 -7.42 19.13
C LEU A 193 -16.81 -8.28 20.31
N GLN A 194 -17.70 -7.72 21.13
CA GLN A 194 -18.35 -8.42 22.23
C GLN A 194 -19.27 -9.53 21.72
N GLU A 195 -20.03 -9.28 20.64
CA GLU A 195 -20.87 -10.27 19.97
C GLU A 195 -20.04 -11.46 19.46
N PHE A 196 -18.92 -11.19 18.78
CA PHE A 196 -18.01 -12.23 18.31
C PHE A 196 -17.48 -13.11 19.44
N PHE A 197 -16.91 -12.53 20.50
CA PHE A 197 -16.32 -13.29 21.60
C PHE A 197 -17.33 -13.96 22.54
N SER A 198 -18.62 -13.64 22.41
CA SER A 198 -19.71 -14.34 23.09
C SER A 198 -20.32 -15.45 22.24
N THR A 199 -20.18 -15.38 20.91
CA THR A 199 -20.75 -16.34 19.97
C THR A 199 -19.78 -17.45 19.61
N VAL A 200 -18.52 -17.11 19.32
CA VAL A 200 -17.50 -18.09 18.91
C VAL A 200 -16.95 -18.83 20.13
N ASP A 201 -17.05 -20.16 20.13
CA ASP A 201 -16.51 -21.01 21.18
C ASP A 201 -15.02 -21.28 20.98
N PHE A 202 -14.21 -20.82 21.95
CA PHE A 202 -12.75 -21.03 21.96
C PHE A 202 -12.34 -22.32 22.65
N THR A 203 -13.27 -23.03 23.32
CA THR A 203 -13.00 -24.24 24.10
C THR A 203 -12.31 -25.34 23.30
N PRO A 204 -12.69 -25.64 22.03
CA PRO A 204 -12.00 -26.65 21.22
C PRO A 204 -10.51 -26.33 21.02
N ALA A 205 -10.18 -25.07 20.74
CA ALA A 205 -8.79 -24.64 20.58
C ALA A 205 -8.03 -24.63 21.91
N VAL A 206 -8.69 -24.29 23.02
CA VAL A 206 -8.10 -24.37 24.37
C VAL A 206 -7.70 -25.81 24.70
N ASN A 207 -8.53 -26.79 24.35
CA ASN A 207 -8.29 -28.21 24.63
C ASN A 207 -7.09 -28.79 23.86
N LEU A 208 -6.75 -28.22 22.70
CA LEU A 208 -5.56 -28.60 21.93
C LEU A 208 -4.25 -28.10 22.56
N ILE A 209 -4.32 -27.07 23.41
CA ILE A 209 -3.16 -26.59 24.14
C ILE A 209 -2.97 -27.54 25.31
N ALA A 210 -1.98 -28.43 25.20
CA ALA A 210 -1.67 -29.45 26.20
C ALA A 210 -1.82 -28.89 27.63
N PRO A 211 -2.44 -29.63 28.57
CA PRO A 211 -2.51 -29.22 29.96
C PRO A 211 -1.09 -28.90 30.40
N ALA A 212 -0.90 -27.72 30.99
CA ALA A 212 0.42 -27.18 31.26
C ALA A 212 1.30 -28.27 31.88
N CYS A 213 2.32 -28.74 31.16
CA CYS A 213 3.38 -29.49 31.78
C CYS A 213 3.85 -28.63 32.96
N ASN A 214 3.62 -29.12 34.18
CA ASN A 214 3.74 -28.41 35.45
C ASN A 214 5.21 -28.07 35.79
N HIS A 215 6.00 -27.61 34.82
CA HIS A 215 7.34 -27.09 35.04
C HIS A 215 7.26 -25.60 35.41
N GLY A 216 6.79 -25.37 36.64
CA GLY A 216 7.34 -24.39 37.57
C GLY A 216 6.90 -22.92 37.47
N ARG A 217 6.23 -22.45 36.41
CA ARG A 217 5.74 -21.06 36.35
C ARG A 217 4.24 -20.99 36.12
N LYS A 218 3.51 -20.54 37.14
CA LYS A 218 2.08 -20.22 37.08
C LYS A 218 1.84 -19.25 35.92
N ARG A 219 1.05 -19.67 34.93
CA ARG A 219 0.63 -18.79 33.83
C ARG A 219 -0.26 -17.69 34.42
N LYS A 220 0.06 -16.43 34.11
CA LYS A 220 -0.69 -15.26 34.56
C LYS A 220 -2.05 -15.13 33.88
N TYR A 221 -2.12 -15.49 32.61
CA TYR A 221 -3.33 -15.41 31.77
C TYR A 221 -3.74 -16.83 31.34
N SER A 222 -5.05 -17.05 31.21
CA SER A 222 -5.58 -18.32 30.71
C SER A 222 -5.28 -18.49 29.22
N ASN A 223 -5.27 -19.74 28.75
CA ASN A 223 -5.09 -20.04 27.34
C ASN A 223 -6.18 -19.38 26.47
N GLU A 224 -7.41 -19.35 26.98
CA GLU A 224 -8.54 -18.72 26.31
C GLU A 224 -8.32 -17.21 26.11
N VAL A 225 -7.88 -16.48 27.14
CA VAL A 225 -7.59 -15.03 27.03
C VAL A 225 -6.49 -14.76 26.00
N ILE A 226 -5.46 -15.62 25.95
CA ILE A 226 -4.39 -15.50 24.96
C ILE A 226 -4.92 -15.77 23.54
N LEU A 227 -5.79 -16.77 23.35
CA LEU A 227 -6.42 -17.05 22.07
C LEU A 227 -7.35 -15.92 21.62
N LYS A 228 -8.16 -15.37 22.54
CA LYS A 228 -9.00 -14.19 22.28
C LYS A 228 -8.15 -13.00 21.88
N PHE A 229 -7.01 -12.78 22.53
CA PHE A 229 -6.06 -11.73 22.12
C PHE A 229 -5.49 -11.97 20.72
N ILE A 230 -5.14 -13.20 20.36
CA ILE A 230 -4.64 -13.52 19.02
C ILE A 230 -5.72 -13.27 17.96
N ALA A 231 -6.95 -13.72 18.21
CA ALA A 231 -8.08 -13.46 17.32
C ALA A 231 -8.32 -11.95 17.16
N PHE A 232 -8.30 -11.19 18.27
CA PHE A 232 -8.38 -9.74 18.26
C PHE A 232 -7.26 -9.09 17.43
N GLU A 233 -5.99 -9.51 17.62
CA GLU A 233 -4.83 -9.03 16.88
C GLU A 233 -5.03 -9.18 15.36
N LYS A 234 -5.54 -10.34 14.94
CA LYS A 234 -5.69 -10.69 13.52
C LYS A 234 -6.93 -10.08 12.88
N LEU A 235 -8.10 -10.27 13.49
CA LEU A 235 -9.38 -9.87 12.90
C LEU A 235 -9.56 -8.35 12.87
N CYS A 236 -8.92 -7.62 13.77
CA CYS A 236 -8.96 -6.15 13.77
C CYS A 236 -7.89 -5.51 12.86
N GLY A 237 -7.06 -6.32 12.19
CA GLY A 237 -6.10 -5.84 11.20
C GLY A 237 -4.93 -5.04 11.76
N PHE A 238 -4.42 -5.42 12.94
CA PHE A 238 -3.25 -4.74 13.50
C PHE A 238 -1.97 -5.14 12.74
N LEU A 239 -1.13 -4.15 12.43
CA LEU A 239 0.15 -4.38 11.73
C LEU A 239 1.19 -5.06 12.63
N SER A 240 1.02 -4.93 13.95
CA SER A 240 1.89 -5.59 14.91
C SER A 240 1.18 -5.88 16.22
N ARG A 241 1.66 -6.91 16.92
CA ARG A 241 1.25 -7.24 18.28
C ARG A 241 1.38 -6.07 19.25
N ASN A 242 2.45 -5.28 19.12
CA ASN A 242 2.67 -4.12 19.97
C ASN A 242 1.59 -3.04 19.76
N GLN A 243 1.13 -2.88 18.51
CA GLN A 243 0.04 -1.96 18.19
C GLN A 243 -1.27 -2.42 18.84
N ALA A 244 -1.61 -3.71 18.76
CA ALA A 244 -2.79 -4.28 19.41
C ALA A 244 -2.75 -4.10 20.94
N LEU A 245 -1.62 -4.41 21.58
CA LEU A 245 -1.46 -4.22 23.02
C LEU A 245 -1.52 -2.74 23.43
N THR A 246 -0.94 -1.84 22.63
CA THR A 246 -1.03 -0.39 22.87
C THR A 246 -2.46 0.11 22.72
N TYR A 247 -3.23 -0.45 21.78
CA TYR A 247 -4.64 -0.16 21.63
C TYR A 247 -5.41 -0.57 22.89
N LEU A 248 -5.28 -1.82 23.34
CA LEU A 248 -5.98 -2.29 24.54
C LEU A 248 -5.64 -1.46 25.79
N LYS A 249 -4.39 -0.96 25.91
CA LYS A 249 -3.99 -0.06 27.00
C LYS A 249 -4.73 1.27 27.00
N LYS A 250 -5.09 1.77 25.82
CA LYS A 250 -5.84 3.03 25.65
C LYS A 250 -7.35 2.82 25.68
N HIS A 251 -7.82 1.59 25.45
CA HIS A 251 -9.23 1.24 25.31
C HIS A 251 -9.61 0.12 26.30
N PRO A 252 -9.89 0.45 27.57
CA PRO A 252 -10.17 -0.55 28.61
C PRO A 252 -11.46 -1.35 28.36
N GLY A 253 -12.42 -0.81 27.60
CA GLY A 253 -13.61 -1.52 27.15
C GLY A 253 -13.23 -2.74 26.31
N ALA A 254 -12.54 -2.52 25.19
CA ALA A 254 -11.96 -3.58 24.38
C ALA A 254 -11.05 -4.55 25.17
N ALA A 255 -10.25 -4.06 26.12
CA ALA A 255 -9.42 -4.93 26.97
C ALA A 255 -10.25 -5.91 27.81
N LYS A 256 -11.35 -5.42 28.41
CA LYS A 256 -12.28 -6.24 29.18
C LYS A 256 -12.95 -7.30 28.31
N ILE A 257 -13.35 -6.94 27.09
CA ILE A 257 -13.98 -7.86 26.12
C ILE A 257 -13.03 -9.01 25.76
N VAL A 258 -11.74 -8.71 25.51
CA VAL A 258 -10.71 -9.72 25.24
C VAL A 258 -10.41 -10.60 26.48
N GLY A 259 -10.74 -10.12 27.68
CA GLY A 259 -10.55 -10.82 28.94
C GLY A 259 -9.33 -10.37 29.75
N PHE A 260 -8.75 -9.21 29.42
CA PHE A 260 -7.76 -8.56 30.28
C PHE A 260 -8.46 -7.66 31.31
N SER A 261 -8.05 -7.78 32.57
CA SER A 261 -8.50 -6.85 33.62
C SER A 261 -7.91 -5.45 33.39
N SER A 262 -8.66 -4.40 33.77
CA SER A 262 -8.26 -3.01 33.57
C SER A 262 -6.86 -2.74 34.13
N GLY A 263 -5.91 -2.46 33.24
CA GLY A 263 -4.51 -2.18 33.59
C GLY A 263 -3.55 -3.38 33.54
N ASP A 264 -4.06 -4.61 33.48
CA ASP A 264 -3.23 -5.83 33.42
C ASP A 264 -3.10 -6.38 32.00
N ILE A 265 -2.46 -5.59 31.14
CA ILE A 265 -2.23 -5.96 29.74
C ILE A 265 -0.80 -6.47 29.57
N PRO A 266 -0.61 -7.67 28.98
CA PRO A 266 0.70 -8.27 28.81
C PRO A 266 1.63 -7.42 27.94
N SER A 267 2.93 -7.60 28.13
CA SER A 267 3.93 -7.13 27.17
C SER A 267 3.98 -8.04 25.94
N THR A 268 4.54 -7.54 24.84
CA THR A 268 4.83 -8.35 23.65
C THR A 268 5.70 -9.57 23.99
N SER A 269 6.70 -9.40 24.85
CA SER A 269 7.54 -10.50 25.34
C SER A 269 6.76 -11.55 26.11
N SER A 270 5.78 -11.13 26.93
CA SER A 270 4.90 -12.05 27.66
C SER A 270 4.10 -12.90 26.68
N ILE A 271 3.42 -12.28 25.70
CA ILE A 271 2.65 -13.02 24.69
C ILE A 271 3.54 -13.98 23.89
N ASN A 272 4.72 -13.54 23.46
CA ASN A 272 5.65 -14.40 22.71
C ASN A 272 6.06 -15.65 23.50
N ASN A 273 6.24 -15.52 24.82
CA ASN A 273 6.53 -16.66 25.69
C ASN A 273 5.35 -17.65 25.78
N TYR A 274 4.09 -17.19 25.67
CA TYR A 274 2.94 -18.09 25.55
C TYR A 274 2.95 -18.80 24.20
N LEU A 275 3.15 -18.06 23.11
CA LEU A 275 3.15 -18.60 21.76
C LEU A 275 4.22 -19.68 21.54
N GLN A 276 5.42 -19.52 22.11
CA GLN A 276 6.48 -20.55 22.06
C GLN A 276 6.08 -21.88 22.70
N ARG A 277 5.03 -21.88 23.54
CA ARG A 277 4.56 -23.03 24.33
C ARG A 277 3.17 -23.51 23.91
N MET A 278 2.64 -22.95 22.82
CA MET A 278 1.37 -23.32 22.23
C MET A 278 1.63 -24.05 20.90
N PRO A 279 0.72 -24.94 20.47
CA PRO A 279 0.73 -25.43 19.11
C PRO A 279 0.70 -24.26 18.09
N PRO A 280 1.20 -24.46 16.86
CA PRO A 280 1.12 -23.45 15.82
C PRO A 280 -0.30 -22.90 15.66
N ILE A 281 -0.42 -21.56 15.57
CA ILE A 281 -1.73 -20.87 15.45
C ILE A 281 -2.62 -21.48 14.36
N PRO A 282 -2.14 -21.78 13.14
CA PRO A 282 -2.99 -22.39 12.11
C PRO A 282 -3.64 -23.71 12.55
N TRP A 283 -2.96 -24.49 13.39
CA TRP A 283 -3.51 -25.74 13.90
C TRP A 283 -4.60 -25.48 14.94
N LEU A 284 -4.40 -24.52 15.83
CA LEU A 284 -5.42 -24.10 16.81
C LEU A 284 -6.65 -23.50 16.13
N MET A 285 -6.45 -22.74 15.04
CA MET A 285 -7.55 -22.12 14.30
C MET A 285 -8.41 -23.13 13.55
N ARG A 286 -7.86 -24.27 13.09
CA ARG A 286 -8.63 -25.28 12.32
C ARG A 286 -9.90 -25.74 13.02
N VAL A 287 -9.87 -25.89 14.34
CA VAL A 287 -11.04 -26.34 15.13
C VAL A 287 -12.03 -25.22 15.42
N MET A 288 -11.75 -24.00 14.96
CA MET A 288 -12.58 -22.82 15.13
C MET A 288 -13.04 -22.22 13.79
N VAL A 289 -12.50 -22.68 12.65
CA VAL A 289 -12.79 -22.08 11.34
C VAL A 289 -14.29 -22.07 11.09
N ASP A 290 -14.98 -23.20 11.22
CA ASP A 290 -16.40 -23.31 10.90
C ASP A 290 -17.26 -22.35 11.75
N SER A 291 -17.00 -22.27 13.06
CA SER A 291 -17.73 -21.36 13.96
C SER A 291 -17.44 -19.89 13.67
N ILE A 292 -16.21 -19.56 13.28
CA ILE A 292 -15.83 -18.20 12.88
C ILE A 292 -16.48 -17.84 11.54
N THR A 293 -16.47 -18.76 10.57
CA THR A 293 -17.09 -18.60 9.27
C THR A 293 -18.59 -18.41 9.40
N GLU A 294 -19.28 -19.26 10.17
CA GLU A 294 -20.72 -19.15 10.43
C GLU A 294 -21.08 -17.81 11.07
N PHE A 295 -20.27 -17.34 12.03
CA PHE A 295 -20.46 -16.01 12.61
C PHE A 295 -20.42 -14.91 11.53
N PHE A 296 -19.45 -14.95 10.62
CA PHE A 296 -19.33 -13.92 9.58
C PHE A 296 -20.39 -14.06 8.47
N GLU A 297 -20.72 -15.27 8.03
CA GLU A 297 -21.75 -15.53 7.01
C GLU A 297 -23.16 -15.15 7.49
N SER A 298 -23.41 -15.17 8.81
CA SER A 298 -24.70 -14.77 9.39
C SER A 298 -24.97 -13.26 9.38
N GLN A 299 -24.00 -12.44 8.94
CA GLN A 299 -24.04 -10.98 9.08
C GLN A 299 -24.42 -10.33 7.75
N ALA A 300 -25.54 -9.62 7.72
CA ALA A 300 -26.18 -9.11 6.49
C ALA A 300 -25.42 -7.98 5.76
N ASP A 301 -24.41 -7.36 6.40
CA ASP A 301 -23.72 -6.15 5.92
C ASP A 301 -22.22 -6.37 5.63
N TYR A 302 -21.82 -7.59 5.25
CA TYR A 302 -20.43 -7.84 4.83
C TYR A 302 -20.27 -7.56 3.34
N ASP A 303 -19.51 -6.51 3.03
CA ASP A 303 -19.11 -6.20 1.65
C ASP A 303 -17.85 -7.00 1.29
N ASP A 304 -18.06 -8.14 0.64
CA ASP A 304 -17.02 -9.02 0.10
C ASP A 304 -16.12 -8.32 -0.93
N HIS A 305 -16.52 -7.13 -1.42
CA HIS A 305 -15.80 -6.34 -2.40
C HIS A 305 -15.01 -5.16 -1.81
N ASP A 306 -15.08 -4.91 -0.49
CA ASP A 306 -14.16 -3.95 0.17
C ASP A 306 -12.87 -4.68 0.60
N PRO A 307 -11.75 -4.52 -0.12
CA PRO A 307 -10.49 -5.19 0.19
C PRO A 307 -9.90 -4.78 1.56
N LEU A 308 -10.48 -3.78 2.23
CA LEU A 308 -9.95 -3.15 3.45
C LEU A 308 -10.99 -3.00 4.57
N SER A 309 -12.17 -3.62 4.47
CA SER A 309 -13.16 -3.65 5.55
C SER A 309 -12.74 -4.65 6.63
N PHE A 310 -12.11 -4.16 7.71
CA PHE A 310 -11.97 -4.98 8.91
C PHE A 310 -13.32 -5.01 9.62
N PHE A 311 -13.91 -6.20 9.75
CA PHE A 311 -15.28 -6.42 10.24
C PHE A 311 -15.64 -5.65 11.53
N PHE A 312 -14.67 -5.48 12.43
CA PHE A 312 -14.86 -4.81 13.71
C PHE A 312 -14.58 -3.30 13.70
N ARG A 313 -14.38 -2.64 12.55
CA ARG A 313 -14.16 -1.18 12.50
C ARG A 313 -15.48 -0.44 12.23
N SER A 314 -15.70 0.68 12.92
CA SER A 314 -16.77 1.61 12.57
C SER A 314 -16.31 2.48 11.41
N PHE A 315 -17.04 2.50 10.30
CA PHE A 315 -16.94 3.57 9.31
C PHE A 315 -17.64 4.82 9.83
#